data_AF-A0A527X5L7-F1
#
_entry.id   AF-A0A527X5L7-F1
#
_cell.length_a   1.000
_cell.length_b   1.000
_cell.length_c   1.000
_cell.angle_alpha   90.00
_cell.angle_beta   90.00
_cell.angle_gamma   90.00
#
_symmetry.space_group_name_H-M   'P 1'
#
loop_
_entity.id
_entity.type
_entity.pdbx_description
1 polymer ?
#
loop_
_entity_poly.entity_id
_entity_poly.type
_entity_poly.pdbx_seq_one_letter_code
_entity_poly.pdbx_strand_id
1 'polypeptide(L)' 'AGPYGIAIHMRVVKDALRYLRPGGALLFEIGLGQDRQVASLLERSRGYENIRAITNRAGEARVVLGYAKPQP' A
#
# COMPACT_ATOMS: atom_id res chain seq x y z
N ALA A 1 -14.48 5.20 -12.71
CA ALA A 1 -13.22 5.47 -11.98
C ALA A 1 -13.38 6.78 -11.20
N GLY A 2 -12.92 6.87 -9.94
CA GLY A 2 -12.95 8.12 -9.18
C GLY A 2 -11.85 9.10 -9.65
N PRO A 3 -11.96 10.40 -9.35
CA PRO A 3 -11.21 11.48 -10.00
C PRO A 3 -9.67 11.45 -9.87
N TYR A 4 -9.10 10.57 -9.03
CA TYR A 4 -7.64 10.53 -8.78
C TYR A 4 -6.99 9.17 -9.07
N GLY A 5 -7.73 8.17 -9.56
CA GLY A 5 -7.20 6.80 -9.69
C GLY A 5 -6.85 6.11 -8.36
N ILE A 6 -6.98 6.80 -7.22
CA ILE A 6 -6.59 6.31 -5.90
C ILE A 6 -7.71 5.56 -5.16
N ALA A 7 -8.96 5.71 -5.61
CA ALA A 7 -10.12 5.16 -4.90
C ALA A 7 -10.03 3.64 -4.71
N ILE A 8 -9.43 2.92 -5.65
CA ILE A 8 -9.21 1.48 -5.53
C ILE A 8 -8.19 1.16 -4.43
N HIS A 9 -7.09 1.92 -4.32
CA HIS A 9 -6.09 1.75 -3.28
C HIS A 9 -6.72 1.92 -1.89
N MET A 10 -7.54 2.96 -1.70
CA MET A 10 -8.24 3.18 -0.43
C MET A 10 -9.11 1.98 -0.02
N ARG A 11 -9.89 1.44 -0.97
CA ARG A 11 -10.77 0.29 -0.71
C ARG A 11 -9.97 -0.97 -0.39
N VAL A 12 -8.93 -1.27 -1.18
CA VAL A 12 -8.11 -2.48 -0.98
C VAL A 12 -7.30 -2.39 0.32
N VAL A 13 -6.71 -1.24 0.66
CA VAL A 13 -6.00 -1.04 1.93
C VAL A 13 -6.89 -1.39 3.13
N LYS A 14 -8.15 -0.96 3.10
CA LYS A 14 -9.12 -1.28 4.16
C LYS A 14 -9.50 -2.75 4.18
N ASP A 15 -9.88 -3.30 3.02
CA ASP A 15 -10.49 -4.63 2.96
C ASP A 15 -9.46 -5.77 3.01
N ALA A 16 -8.22 -5.57 2.56
CA ALA A 16 -7.22 -6.63 2.45
C ALA A 16 -6.81 -7.24 3.81
N LEU A 17 -6.90 -6.48 4.90
CA LEU A 17 -6.56 -6.98 6.25
C LEU A 17 -7.37 -8.22 6.67
N ARG A 18 -8.58 -8.40 6.12
CA ARG A 18 -9.43 -9.59 6.41
C ARG A 18 -8.99 -10.85 5.66
N TYR A 19 -8.13 -10.71 4.66
CA TYR A 19 -7.68 -11.80 3.79
C TYR A 19 -6.21 -12.15 3.96
N LEU A 20 -5.42 -11.20 4.47
CA LEU A 20 -4.00 -11.42 4.71
C LEU A 20 -3.79 -12.27 5.96
N ARG A 21 -2.86 -13.22 5.87
CA ARG A 21 -2.32 -13.90 7.06
C ARG A 21 -1.62 -12.86 7.96
N PRO A 22 -1.47 -13.12 9.27
CA PRO A 22 -0.57 -12.34 10.11
C PRO A 22 0.83 -12.22 9.47
N GLY A 23 1.35 -11.00 9.34
CA GLY A 23 2.62 -10.75 8.65
C GLY A 23 2.57 -10.84 7.12
N GLY A 24 1.39 -11.01 6.52
CA GLY A 24 1.20 -11.10 5.07
C GLY A 24 1.41 -9.76 4.36
N ALA A 25 1.95 -9.80 3.14
CA ALA A 25 2.28 -8.59 2.38
C ALA A 25 1.09 -8.07 1.54
N LEU A 26 0.94 -6.75 1.47
CA LEU A 26 0.12 -6.05 0.49
C LEU A 26 1.02 -5.15 -0.36
N LEU A 27 0.93 -5.30 -1.69
CA LEU A 27 1.71 -4.53 -2.66
C LEU A 27 0.76 -3.87 -3.65
N PHE A 28 1.03 -2.60 -3.97
CA PHE A 28 0.40 -1.89 -5.06
C PHE A 28 1.44 -1.47 -6.09
N GLU A 29 1.19 -1.79 -7.36
CA GLU A 29 1.81 -1.04 -8.44
C GLU A 29 1.23 0.39 -8.44
N ILE A 30 2.09 1.37 -8.65
CA ILE A 30 1.73 2.78 -8.61
C ILE A 30 2.24 3.54 -9.83
N GLY A 31 1.51 4.58 -10.20
CA GLY A 31 1.98 5.57 -11.17
C GLY A 31 3.12 6.42 -10.60
N LEU A 32 3.86 7.07 -11.49
CA LEU A 32 4.94 8.00 -11.10
C LEU A 32 4.40 9.09 -10.16
N GLY A 33 5.10 9.30 -9.04
CA GLY A 33 4.76 10.33 -8.04
C GLY A 33 3.57 9.99 -7.13
N GLN A 34 3.00 8.78 -7.20
CA GLN A 34 1.90 8.35 -6.33
C GLN A 34 2.36 7.67 -5.03
N ASP A 35 3.66 7.44 -4.88
CA ASP A 35 4.28 6.74 -3.75
C ASP A 35 3.89 7.31 -2.40
N ARG A 36 4.02 8.63 -2.20
CA ARG A 36 3.65 9.28 -0.94
C ARG A 36 2.16 9.13 -0.64
N GLN A 37 1.30 9.33 -1.64
CA GLN A 37 -0.14 9.25 -1.44
C GLN A 37 -0.60 7.83 -1.07
N VAL A 38 -0.06 6.81 -1.75
CA VAL A 38 -0.38 5.40 -1.50
C VAL A 38 0.22 4.93 -0.18
N ALA A 39 1.48 5.26 0.12
CA ALA A 39 2.11 4.93 1.40
C ALA A 39 1.30 5.49 2.58
N SER A 40 0.87 6.75 2.49
CA SER A 40 0.04 7.34 3.55
C SER A 40 -1.34 6.69 3.71
N LEU A 41 -1.88 6.00 2.69
CA LEU A 41 -3.09 5.20 2.87
C LEU A 41 -2.84 4.01 3.78
N LEU A 42 -1.74 3.28 3.57
CA LEU A 42 -1.36 2.14 4.42
C LEU A 42 -1.08 2.63 5.84
N GLU A 43 -0.33 3.72 6.01
CA GLU A 43 0.00 4.30 7.32
C GLU A 43 -1.27 4.69 8.11
N ARG A 44 -2.20 5.41 7.47
CA ARG A 44 -3.44 5.86 8.10
C ARG A 44 -4.36 4.71 8.54
N SER A 45 -4.29 3.56 7.86
CA SER A 45 -5.08 2.38 8.25
C SER A 45 -4.65 1.79 9.60
N ARG A 46 -3.41 2.09 10.04
CA ARG A 46 -2.76 1.55 11.26
C ARG A 46 -2.61 0.02 11.34
N GLY A 47 -3.15 -0.72 10.38
CA GLY A 47 -3.10 -2.19 10.30
C GLY A 47 -1.91 -2.76 9.55
N TYR A 48 -1.09 -1.91 8.91
CA TYR A 48 0.15 -2.33 8.26
C TYR A 48 1.39 -1.77 8.95
N GLU A 49 2.52 -2.43 8.74
CA GLU A 49 3.86 -2.06 9.19
C GLU A 49 4.90 -2.27 8.08
N ASN A 50 6.13 -1.80 8.32
CA ASN A 50 7.25 -1.90 7.38
C ASN A 50 6.92 -1.34 5.98
N ILE A 51 6.20 -0.23 5.96
CA ILE A 51 5.73 0.42 4.73
C ILE A 51 6.91 1.07 4.01
N ARG A 52 7.13 0.73 2.74
CA ARG A 52 8.20 1.30 1.92
C ARG A 52 7.85 1.32 0.44
N ALA A 53 8.44 2.27 -0.27
CA ALA A 53 8.43 2.29 -1.73
C ALA A 53 9.59 1.44 -2.27
N ILE A 54 9.34 0.70 -3.35
CA ILE A 54 10.34 -0.04 -4.11
C ILE A 54 10.51 0.66 -5.45
N THR A 55 11.77 0.96 -5.77
CA THR A 55 12.15 1.66 -6.99
C THR A 55 12.56 0.71 -8.10
N ASN A 56 12.36 1.12 -9.35
CA ASN A 56 12.92 0.44 -10.51
C ASN A 56 14.40 0.81 -10.71
N ARG A 57 15.03 0.30 -11.77
CA ARG A 57 16.44 0.60 -12.11
C ARG A 57 16.71 2.07 -12.42
N ALA A 58 15.68 2.85 -12.77
CA ALA A 58 15.78 4.29 -13.01
C ALA A 58 15.62 5.12 -11.72
N GLY A 59 15.43 4.47 -10.56
CA GLY A 59 15.22 5.14 -9.27
C GLY A 59 13.78 5.62 -9.04
N GLU A 60 12.85 5.29 -9.93
CA GLU A 60 11.46 5.72 -9.82
C GLU A 60 10.68 4.74 -8.94
N ALA A 61 9.91 5.25 -7.98
CA ALA A 61 9.01 4.43 -7.19
C ALA A 61 7.91 3.81 -8.07
N ARG A 62 7.81 2.48 -8.06
CA ARG A 62 6.82 1.73 -8.86
C ARG A 62 5.92 0.84 -8.01
N VAL A 63 6.34 0.53 -6.80
CA VAL A 63 5.56 -0.30 -5.87
C VAL A 63 5.56 0.33 -4.49
N VAL A 64 4.41 0.33 -3.82
CA VAL A 64 4.32 0.52 -2.37
C VAL A 64 3.97 -0.82 -1.73
N LEU A 65 4.76 -1.21 -0.74
CA LEU A 65 4.62 -2.45 0.02
C LEU A 65 4.37 -2.12 1.49
N GLY A 66 3.51 -2.90 2.14
CA GLY A 66 3.41 -2.97 3.60
C GLY A 66 3.00 -4.38 4.03
N TYR A 67 3.20 -4.70 5.31
CA TYR A 67 2.88 -6.01 5.88
C TYR A 67 1.76 -5.86 6.89
N ALA A 68 0.76 -6.73 6.83
CA ALA A 68 -0.32 -6.76 7.82
C ALA A 68 0.29 -7.05 9.19
N LYS A 69 0.03 -6.18 10.17
CA LYS A 69 0.47 -6.41 11.54
C LYS A 69 -0.10 -7.73 12.05
N PRO A 70 0.66 -8.48 12.87
CA PRO A 70 0.08 -9.57 13.63
C PRO A 70 -1.10 -9.03 14.45
N GLN A 71 -2.28 -9.66 14.33
CA GLN A 71 -3.33 -9.43 15.31
C GLN A 71 -2.90 -10.10 16.62
N PRO A 72 -3.08 -9.44 17.78
CA PRO A 72 -2.89 -10.09 19.07
C PRO A 72 -3.87 -11.24 19.28
#